data_AF-A0A7C5AHS5-F1
#
_entry.id   AF-A0A7C5AHS5-F1
#
_cell.length_a   1.000
_cell.length_b   1.000
_cell.length_c   1.000
_cell.angle_alpha   90.00
_cell.angle_beta   90.00
_cell.angle_gamma   90.00
#
_symmetry.space_group_name_H-M   'P 1'
#
loop_
_entity.id
_entity.type
_entity.pdbx_description
1 polymer ?
#
loop_
_entity_poly.entity_id
_entity_poly.type
_entity_poly.pdbx_seq_one_letter_code
_entity_poly.pdbx_strand_id
1 'polypeptide(L)'
;MNARPGINLLILLLASCAVLVLCSALGASGIGWPDPSTATGSAILAMRIRRVLAGFAVGAALACAGCIFQALLRNPLAEPYVLGVSSGAGLGAALAIISGL
;
A
#
# COMPACT_ATOMS: atom_id res chain seq x y z
N MET A 1 3.95 1.97 30.17
CA MET A 1 4.66 2.69 29.08
C MET A 1 5.97 1.96 28.73
N ASN A 2 5.91 0.68 28.35
CA ASN A 2 7.09 -0.09 27.95
C ASN A 2 7.44 0.16 26.48
N ALA A 3 7.85 1.38 26.17
CA ALA A 3 8.37 1.70 24.84
C ALA A 3 9.81 1.19 24.76
N ARG A 4 10.00 -0.08 24.39
CA ARG A 4 11.25 -0.54 23.78
C ARG A 4 11.11 -0.31 22.27
N PRO A 5 11.43 0.90 21.76
CA PRO A 5 11.08 1.30 20.39
C PRO A 5 11.62 0.32 19.34
N GLY A 6 12.80 -0.28 19.59
CA GLY A 6 13.38 -1.28 18.70
C GLY A 6 12.56 -2.56 18.55
N ILE A 7 11.93 -3.04 19.62
CA ILE A 7 11.12 -4.27 19.58
C ILE A 7 9.80 -4.02 18.83
N ASN A 8 9.15 -2.87 19.06
CA ASN A 8 7.90 -2.53 18.37
C ASN A 8 8.11 -2.36 16.87
N LEU A 9 9.22 -1.72 16.47
CA LEU A 9 9.58 -1.58 15.06
C LEU A 9 9.83 -2.95 14.40
N LEU A 10 10.56 -3.84 15.09
CA LEU A 10 10.81 -5.18 14.60
C LEU A 10 9.51 -5.98 14.40
N ILE A 11 8.59 -5.90 15.37
CA ILE A 11 7.27 -6.55 15.26
C ILE A 11 6.50 -6.02 14.05
N LEU A 12 6.48 -4.71 13.83
CA LEU A 12 5.78 -4.11 12.69
C LEU A 12 6.39 -4.51 11.35
N LEU A 13 7.72 -4.58 11.25
CA LEU A 13 8.42 -5.04 10.05
C LEU A 13 8.13 -6.51 9.75
N LEU A 14 8.17 -7.36 10.78
CA LEU A 14 7.84 -8.79 10.65
C LEU A 14 6.38 -9.00 10.27
N ALA A 15 5.45 -8.29 10.92
CA ALA A 15 4.04 -8.33 10.59
C ALA A 15 3.79 -7.88 9.14
N SER A 16 4.45 -6.81 8.69
CA SER A 16 4.35 -6.32 7.31
C SER A 16 4.87 -7.37 6.32
N CYS A 17 6.04 -7.98 6.57
CA CYS A 17 6.55 -9.06 5.73
C CYS A 17 5.60 -10.26 5.68
N ALA A 18 5.06 -10.68 6.82
CA ALA A 18 4.10 -11.77 6.89
C ALA A 18 2.83 -11.46 6.07
N VAL A 19 2.31 -10.23 6.16
CA VAL A 19 1.15 -9.79 5.37
C VAL A 19 1.47 -9.78 3.87
N LEU A 20 2.65 -9.30 3.44
CA LEU A 20 3.04 -9.30 2.02
C LEU A 20 3.10 -10.73 1.45
N VAL A 21 3.70 -11.65 2.20
CA VAL A 21 3.79 -13.08 1.84
C VAL A 21 2.40 -13.69 1.78
N LEU A 22 1.55 -13.42 2.77
CA LEU A 22 0.18 -13.93 2.78
C LEU A 22 -0.63 -13.37 1.61
N CYS A 23 -0.61 -12.05 1.38
CA CYS A 23 -1.31 -11.41 0.26
C CYS A 23 -0.86 -11.92 -1.11
N SER A 24 0.40 -12.35 -1.27
CA SER A 24 0.86 -12.98 -2.53
C SER A 24 0.19 -14.33 -2.80
N ALA A 25 -0.31 -15.01 -1.76
CA ALA A 25 -1.03 -16.28 -1.86
C ALA A 25 -2.53 -16.14 -2.12
N LEU A 26 -3.13 -14.97 -1.87
CA LEU A 26 -4.55 -14.74 -2.08
C LEU A 26 -4.80 -14.02 -3.41
N GLY A 27 -5.71 -14.54 -4.24
CA GLY A 27 -6.13 -13.86 -5.46
C GLY A 27 -7.41 -14.45 -6.05
N ALA A 28 -7.93 -13.81 -7.09
CA ALA A 28 -9.16 -14.24 -7.75
C ALA A 28 -9.09 -15.67 -8.33
N SER A 29 -7.87 -16.13 -8.66
CA SER A 29 -7.62 -17.49 -9.13
C SER A 29 -7.57 -18.56 -8.02
N GLY A 30 -7.95 -18.21 -6.78
CA GLY A 30 -7.95 -19.10 -5.62
C GLY A 30 -6.88 -18.78 -4.57
N ILE A 31 -6.90 -19.57 -3.49
CA ILE A 31 -5.97 -19.48 -2.35
C ILE A 31 -4.81 -20.45 -2.61
N GLY A 32 -3.59 -19.93 -2.53
CA GLY A 32 -2.36 -20.69 -2.75
C GLY A 32 -1.42 -20.00 -3.73
N TRP A 33 -0.17 -20.46 -3.74
CA TRP A 33 0.84 -19.96 -4.68
C TRP A 33 0.61 -20.62 -6.04
N PRO A 34 0.41 -19.83 -7.12
CA PRO A 34 0.30 -20.36 -8.47
C PRO A 34 1.55 -21.16 -8.83
N ASP A 35 1.38 -22.29 -9.51
CA ASP A 35 2.50 -23.11 -9.96
C ASP A 35 3.33 -22.35 -11.01
N PRO A 36 4.60 -22.01 -10.72
CA PRO A 36 5.43 -21.23 -11.62
C PRO A 36 5.87 -22.01 -12.87
N SER A 37 5.72 -23.34 -12.89
CA SER A 37 6.07 -24.17 -14.04
C SER A 37 5.12 -23.99 -15.23
N THR A 38 3.91 -23.48 -14.96
CA THR A 38 2.90 -23.23 -16.01
C THR A 38 2.94 -21.75 -16.43
N ALA A 39 2.87 -21.46 -17.73
CA ALA A 39 2.88 -20.09 -18.24
C ALA A 39 1.81 -19.20 -17.56
N THR A 40 0.60 -19.72 -17.39
CA THR A 40 -0.49 -19.05 -16.68
C THR A 40 -0.16 -18.77 -15.21
N GLY A 41 0.44 -19.73 -14.51
CA GLY A 41 0.80 -19.59 -13.10
C GLY A 41 1.91 -18.55 -12.89
N SER A 42 2.93 -18.53 -13.75
CA SER A 42 3.97 -17.48 -13.73
C SER A 42 3.41 -16.08 -13.97
N ALA A 43 2.45 -15.94 -14.91
CA ALA A 43 1.81 -14.66 -15.21
C ALA A 43 0.95 -14.15 -14.04
N ILE A 44 0.17 -15.05 -13.42
CA ILE A 44 -0.62 -14.74 -12.23
C ILE A 44 0.29 -14.32 -11.08
N LEU A 45 1.37 -15.06 -10.82
CA LEU A 45 2.31 -14.75 -9.74
C LEU A 45 2.97 -13.37 -9.96
N ALA A 46 3.40 -13.06 -11.18
CA ALA A 46 3.94 -11.74 -11.52
C ALA A 46 2.93 -10.60 -11.28
N MET A 47 1.66 -10.78 -11.67
CA MET A 47 0.61 -9.79 -11.41
C MET A 47 0.35 -9.60 -9.90
N ARG A 48 0.27 -10.70 -9.13
CA ARG A 48 0.06 -10.65 -7.67
C ARG A 48 1.18 -9.89 -6.98
N ILE A 49 2.44 -10.20 -7.31
CA ILE A 49 3.61 -9.52 -6.74
C ILE A 49 3.56 -8.02 -7.04
N ARG A 50 3.33 -7.63 -8.30
CA ARG A 50 3.24 -6.21 -8.69
C ARG A 50 2.13 -5.47 -7.91
N ARG A 51 0.96 -6.11 -7.74
CA ARG A 51 -0.18 -5.53 -7.01
C ARG A 51 0.11 -5.36 -5.52
N VAL A 52 0.69 -6.37 -4.88
CA VAL A 52 1.02 -6.33 -3.45
C VAL A 52 2.09 -5.26 -3.16
N LEU A 53 3.11 -5.16 -4.01
CA LEU A 53 4.14 -4.12 -3.90
C LEU A 53 3.57 -2.72 -4.10
N ALA A 54 2.71 -2.52 -5.10
CA ALA A 54 2.06 -1.24 -5.33
C ALA A 54 1.19 -0.83 -4.13
N GLY A 55 0.40 -1.76 -3.58
CA GLY A 55 -0.42 -1.50 -2.38
C GLY A 55 0.43 -1.13 -1.16
N PHE A 56 1.53 -1.83 -0.94
CA PHE A 56 2.48 -1.52 0.15
C PHE A 56 3.10 -0.14 0.00
N ALA A 57 3.56 0.21 -1.21
CA ALA A 57 4.16 1.51 -1.49
C ALA A 57 3.16 2.66 -1.28
N VAL A 58 1.92 2.50 -1.76
CA VAL A 58 0.86 3.49 -1.54
C VAL A 58 0.54 3.64 -0.05
N GLY A 59 0.41 2.54 0.69
CA GLY A 59 0.17 2.56 2.13
C GLY A 59 1.30 3.27 2.91
N ALA A 60 2.55 3.00 2.57
CA ALA A 60 3.71 3.67 3.17
C ALA A 60 3.71 5.18 2.87
N ALA A 61 3.46 5.57 1.63
CA ALA A 61 3.35 6.98 1.25
C ALA A 61 2.22 7.69 2.01
N LEU A 62 1.07 7.04 2.18
CA LEU A 62 -0.07 7.59 2.91
C LEU A 62 0.23 7.75 4.41
N ALA A 63 0.93 6.77 5.02
CA ALA A 63 1.37 6.86 6.41
C ALA A 63 2.35 8.02 6.62
N CYS A 64 3.33 8.20 5.73
CA CYS A 64 4.26 9.33 5.76
C CYS A 64 3.53 10.67 5.59
N ALA A 65 2.63 10.78 4.62
CA ALA A 65 1.84 11.98 4.39
C ALA A 65 0.99 12.32 5.64
N GLY A 66 0.34 11.32 6.25
CA GLY A 66 -0.41 11.49 7.50
C GLY A 66 0.45 12.06 8.63
N CYS A 67 1.62 11.48 8.89
CA CYS A 67 2.56 12.00 9.89
C CYS A 67 3.00 13.44 9.61
N ILE A 68 3.28 13.78 8.34
CA ILE A 68 3.68 15.13 7.93
C ILE A 68 2.52 16.12 8.16
N PHE A 69 1.30 15.80 7.74
CA PHE A 69 0.14 16.67 7.93
C PHE A 69 -0.22 16.86 9.40
N GLN A 70 -0.15 15.79 10.20
CA GLN A 70 -0.36 15.87 11.65
C GLN A 70 0.67 16.80 12.31
N ALA A 71 1.94 16.73 11.89
CA ALA A 71 3.00 17.59 12.41
C ALA A 71 2.87 19.05 11.97
N LEU A 72 2.57 19.30 10.69
CA LEU A 72 2.42 20.64 10.12
C LEU A 72 1.23 21.38 10.72
N LEU A 73 0.09 20.72 10.82
CA LEU A 73 -1.15 21.30 11.33
C LEU A 73 -1.24 21.27 12.85
N ARG A 74 -0.31 20.56 13.51
CA ARG A 74 -0.32 20.29 14.96
C ARG A 74 -1.67 19.76 15.43
N ASN A 75 -2.32 18.97 14.58
CA ASN A 75 -3.63 18.40 14.83
C ASN A 75 -3.53 16.87 14.66
N PRO A 76 -3.63 16.08 15.74
CA PRO A 76 -3.52 14.62 15.66
C PRO A 76 -4.65 13.96 14.88
N LEU A 77 -5.74 14.69 14.57
CA LEU A 77 -6.85 14.23 13.73
C LEU A 77 -6.71 14.64 12.27
N ALA A 78 -5.67 15.37 11.88
CA ALA A 78 -5.47 15.76 10.49
C ALA A 78 -5.10 14.56 9.63
N GLU A 79 -5.81 14.40 8.52
CA GLU A 79 -5.52 13.41 7.49
C GLU A 79 -5.57 14.01 6.08
N PRO A 80 -4.72 13.54 5.15
CA PRO A 80 -4.62 14.10 3.80
C PRO A 80 -5.94 14.06 3.01
N TYR A 81 -6.85 13.13 3.31
CA TYR A 81 -8.14 13.02 2.65
C TYR A 81 -9.08 14.20 2.95
N VAL A 82 -9.01 14.77 4.15
CA VAL A 82 -9.89 15.88 4.57
C VAL A 82 -9.45 17.22 3.98
N LEU A 83 -8.17 17.35 3.62
CA LEU A 83 -7.57 18.61 3.13
C LEU A 83 -7.72 18.82 1.62
N GLY A 84 -8.51 17.99 0.93
CA GLY A 84 -8.77 18.13 -0.52
C GLY A 84 -7.66 17.62 -1.44
N VAL A 85 -6.59 17.02 -0.90
CA VAL A 85 -5.51 16.43 -1.71
C VAL A 85 -6.02 15.27 -2.58
N SER A 86 -6.92 14.43 -2.03
CA SER A 86 -7.48 13.31 -2.78
C SER A 86 -8.44 13.74 -3.89
N SER A 87 -9.26 14.76 -3.66
CA SER A 87 -10.17 15.27 -4.70
C SER A 87 -9.41 15.99 -5.80
N GLY A 88 -8.34 16.73 -5.46
CA GLY A 88 -7.42 17.32 -6.44
C GLY A 88 -6.69 16.28 -7.30
N ALA A 89 -6.21 15.19 -6.69
CA ALA A 89 -5.61 14.07 -7.43
C ALA A 89 -6.61 13.40 -8.37
N GLY A 90 -7.87 13.21 -7.93
CA GLY A 90 -8.95 12.68 -8.75
C GLY A 90 -9.27 13.56 -9.96
N LEU A 91 -9.36 14.87 -9.76
CA LEU A 91 -9.53 15.83 -10.86
C LEU A 91 -8.35 15.79 -11.84
N GLY A 92 -7.12 15.76 -11.33
CA GLY A 92 -5.91 15.65 -12.16
C GLY A 92 -5.89 14.37 -13.00
N ALA A 93 -6.25 13.23 -12.39
CA ALA A 93 -6.38 11.96 -13.10
C ALA A 93 -7.47 12.03 -14.18
N ALA A 94 -8.64 12.61 -13.89
CA ALA A 94 -9.70 12.79 -14.88
C ALA A 94 -9.25 13.67 -16.05
N LEU A 95 -8.55 14.77 -15.78
CA LEU A 95 -8.00 15.65 -16.81
C LEU A 95 -6.96 14.95 -17.68
N ALA A 96 -6.07 14.14 -17.10
CA ALA A 96 -5.10 13.33 -17.85
C ALA A 96 -5.79 12.34 -18.78
N ILE A 97 -6.80 11.61 -18.27
CA ILE A 97 -7.59 10.65 -19.06
C ILE A 97 -8.29 11.36 -20.24
N ILE A 98 -8.90 12.53 -20.00
CA ILE A 98 -9.62 13.27 -21.05
C ILE A 98 -8.66 13.88 -22.07
N SER A 99 -7.47 14.31 -21.66
CA SER A 99 -6.46 14.85 -22.58
C SER A 99 -5.69 13.77 -23.35
N GLY A 100 -5.91 12.49 -23.03
CA GLY A 100 -5.28 11.35 -23.70
C GLY A 100 -3.86 11.03 -23.21
N LEU A 101 -3.53 11.43 -21.97
CA LEU A 101 -2.27 11.15 -21.29
C LEU A 101 -2.32 9.84 -20.49
#